data_AF-A0A9E0T8P8-F1
#
_entry.id   AF-A0A9E0T8P8-F1
#
_cell.length_a   1.000
_cell.length_b   1.000
_cell.length_c   1.000
_cell.angle_alpha   90.00
_cell.angle_beta   90.00
_cell.angle_gamma   90.00
#
_symmetry.space_group_name_H-M   'P 1'
#
loop_
_entity.id
_entity.type
_entity.pdbx_description
1 polymer ?
#
loop_
_entity_poly.entity_id
_entity_poly.type
_entity_poly.pdbx_seq_one_letter_code
_entity_poly.pdbx_strand_id
1 'polypeptide(L)'
;MPASLPAPCISLNTAAVLTGRSVRTWQRRIEEGLVPRLGEERGRALVAFDAVRPALALKLDEPEVDLLVRADQGDAAAQAEVGALFALAALDEAKAAAPANAVGGSAIPALHFLTRAAEQGQADAMHWLGLLHAAGLGESGDGDALALMWVARAAAHGHAIAVQQVAALLPAAV
;
A
#
# COMPACT_ATOMS: atom_id res chain seq x y z
N MET A 1 -31.17 -4.69 -19.60
CA MET A 1 -30.74 -3.65 -18.66
C MET A 1 -29.43 -4.13 -18.07
N PRO A 2 -28.29 -3.43 -18.21
CA PRO A 2 -27.11 -3.85 -17.47
C PRO A 2 -27.46 -3.72 -15.99
N ALA A 3 -27.30 -4.81 -15.24
CA ALA A 3 -27.33 -4.72 -13.78
C ALA A 3 -26.29 -3.67 -13.41
N SER A 4 -26.71 -2.59 -12.73
CA SER A 4 -25.77 -1.65 -12.13
C SER A 4 -24.79 -2.48 -11.32
N LEU A 5 -23.52 -2.51 -11.72
CA LEU A 5 -22.49 -3.17 -10.93
C LEU A 5 -22.57 -2.56 -9.52
N PRO A 6 -22.53 -3.39 -8.45
CA PRO A 6 -22.53 -2.85 -7.10
C PRO A 6 -21.35 -1.89 -6.99
N ALA A 7 -21.58 -0.73 -6.37
CA ALA A 7 -20.53 0.27 -6.19
C ALA A 7 -19.27 -0.36 -5.59
N PRO A 8 -18.06 0.01 -6.06
CA PRO A 8 -16.82 -0.57 -5.54
C PRO A 8 -16.77 -0.36 -4.03
N CYS A 9 -16.46 -1.43 -3.30
CA CYS A 9 -16.50 -1.45 -1.85
C CYS A 9 -15.20 -2.02 -1.27
N ILE A 10 -14.83 -1.51 -0.11
CA ILE A 10 -13.59 -1.85 0.58
C ILE A 10 -13.85 -2.04 2.06
N SER A 11 -13.00 -2.84 2.71
CA SER A 11 -13.05 -3.10 4.14
C SER A 11 -12.72 -1.85 4.95
N LEU A 12 -13.23 -1.79 6.19
CA LEU A 12 -12.91 -0.67 7.10
C LEU A 12 -11.41 -0.54 7.39
N ASN A 13 -10.66 -1.64 7.32
CA ASN A 13 -9.21 -1.60 7.48
C ASN A 13 -8.55 -0.87 6.32
N THR A 14 -8.97 -1.18 5.09
CA THR A 14 -8.46 -0.48 3.90
C THR A 14 -8.91 0.98 3.89
N ALA A 15 -10.15 1.29 4.28
CA ALA A 15 -10.60 2.67 4.45
C ALA A 15 -9.77 3.45 5.49
N ALA A 16 -9.40 2.79 6.60
CA ALA A 16 -8.55 3.36 7.63
C ALA A 16 -7.14 3.68 7.10
N VAL A 17 -6.51 2.70 6.45
CA VAL A 17 -5.18 2.82 5.83
C VAL A 17 -5.14 3.96 4.81
N LEU A 18 -6.13 4.03 3.93
CA LEU A 18 -6.20 5.03 2.85
C LEU A 18 -6.40 6.46 3.34
N THR A 19 -6.97 6.65 4.53
CA THR A 19 -7.34 7.99 5.04
C THR A 19 -6.59 8.41 6.28
N GLY A 20 -5.72 7.56 6.82
CA GLY A 20 -5.05 7.78 8.10
C GLY A 20 -6.01 7.86 9.30
N ARG A 21 -7.26 7.41 9.14
CA ARG A 21 -8.27 7.39 10.21
C ARG A 21 -8.33 6.02 10.85
N SER A 22 -8.65 5.93 12.14
CA SER A 22 -8.83 4.63 12.79
C SER A 22 -10.04 3.86 12.23
N VAL A 23 -10.00 2.53 12.29
CA VAL A 23 -11.17 1.67 11.98
C VAL A 23 -12.37 2.05 12.85
N ARG A 24 -12.15 2.39 14.12
CA ARG A 24 -13.21 2.84 15.05
C ARG A 24 -13.90 4.11 14.56
N THR A 25 -13.16 5.04 13.95
CA THR A 25 -13.74 6.25 13.34
C THR A 25 -14.69 5.89 12.21
N TRP A 26 -14.34 4.90 11.39
CA TRP A 26 -15.21 4.42 10.31
C TRP A 26 -16.43 3.65 10.83
N GLN A 27 -16.26 2.81 11.86
CA GLN A 27 -17.38 2.14 12.54
C GLN A 27 -18.39 3.13 13.10
N ARG A 28 -17.92 4.16 13.81
CA ARG A 28 -18.78 5.23 14.34
C ARG A 28 -19.57 5.94 13.24
N ARG A 29 -18.96 6.21 12.09
CA ARG A 29 -19.66 6.86 10.95
C ARG A 29 -20.78 5.98 10.38
N ILE A 30 -20.64 4.66 10.45
CA ILE A 30 -21.70 3.71 10.07
C ILE A 30 -22.83 3.77 11.11
N GLU A 31 -22.50 3.73 12.39
CA GLU A 31 -23.47 3.79 13.51
C GLU A 31 -24.27 5.09 13.50
N GLU A 32 -23.63 6.21 13.17
CA GLU A 32 -24.25 7.53 13.03
C GLU A 32 -25.03 7.72 11.71
N GLY A 33 -25.03 6.72 10.82
CA GLY A 33 -25.72 6.78 9.52
C GLY A 33 -25.08 7.68 8.48
N LEU A 34 -23.85 8.16 8.73
CA LEU A 34 -23.09 9.04 7.83
C LEU A 34 -22.51 8.30 6.62
N VAL A 35 -22.29 6.99 6.75
CA VAL A 35 -21.77 6.12 5.68
C VAL A 35 -22.57 4.81 5.69
N PRO A 36 -23.14 4.39 4.55
CA PRO A 36 -23.87 3.14 4.49
C PRO A 36 -22.93 1.94 4.63
N ARG A 37 -23.35 0.95 5.42
CA ARG A 37 -22.70 -0.37 5.47
C ARG A 37 -23.18 -1.19 4.30
N LEU A 38 -22.26 -1.63 3.44
CA LEU A 38 -22.58 -2.36 2.22
C LEU A 38 -22.57 -3.88 2.37
N GLY A 39 -22.03 -4.39 3.47
CA GLY A 39 -21.97 -5.83 3.74
C GLY A 39 -20.83 -6.19 4.68
N GLU A 40 -20.48 -7.47 4.66
CA GLU A 40 -19.27 -7.99 5.28
C GLU A 40 -18.55 -8.94 4.32
N GLU A 41 -17.22 -8.88 4.33
CA GLU A 41 -16.37 -9.86 3.65
C GLU A 41 -15.30 -10.35 4.63
N ARG A 42 -15.17 -11.67 4.78
CA ARG A 42 -14.24 -12.32 5.74
C ARG A 42 -14.35 -11.73 7.16
N GLY A 43 -15.56 -11.41 7.61
CA GLY A 43 -15.85 -10.82 8.92
C GLY A 43 -15.52 -9.33 9.04
N ARG A 44 -15.23 -8.63 7.93
CA ARG A 44 -14.91 -7.20 7.91
C ARG A 44 -16.06 -6.43 7.28
N ALA A 45 -16.58 -5.42 7.97
CA ALA A 45 -17.58 -4.53 7.41
C ALA A 45 -17.04 -3.78 6.18
N LEU A 46 -17.91 -3.59 5.19
CA LEU A 46 -17.60 -2.94 3.92
C LEU A 46 -18.30 -1.57 3.82
N VAL A 47 -17.60 -0.63 3.20
CA VAL A 47 -18.11 0.71 2.84
C VAL A 47 -17.85 0.99 1.36
N ALA A 48 -18.65 1.87 0.76
CA ALA A 48 -18.41 2.33 -0.61
C ALA A 48 -17.06 3.06 -0.70
N PHE A 49 -16.29 2.81 -1.76
CA PHE A 49 -15.05 3.55 -2.01
C PHE A 49 -15.31 5.06 -2.14
N ASP A 50 -16.45 5.47 -2.69
CA ASP A 50 -16.84 6.88 -2.80
C ASP A 50 -16.95 7.60 -1.45
N ALA A 51 -17.19 6.88 -0.35
CA ALA A 51 -17.17 7.47 0.98
C ALA A 51 -15.75 7.85 1.44
N VAL A 52 -14.73 7.22 0.86
CA VAL A 52 -13.31 7.35 1.17
C VAL A 52 -12.62 8.32 0.21
N ARG A 53 -13.05 8.34 -1.06
CA ARG A 53 -12.50 9.14 -2.16
C ARG A 53 -12.20 10.62 -1.81
N PRO A 54 -13.06 11.36 -1.08
CA PRO A 54 -12.77 12.77 -0.75
C PRO A 54 -11.60 12.98 0.21
N ALA A 55 -11.20 11.95 0.95
CA ALA A 55 -10.12 12.01 1.94
C ALA A 55 -8.83 11.33 1.45
N LEU A 56 -8.82 10.83 0.19
CA LEU A 56 -7.68 10.13 -0.38
C LEU A 56 -6.63 11.12 -0.90
N ALA A 57 -5.37 10.87 -0.61
CA ALA A 57 -4.25 11.71 -1.07
C ALA A 57 -4.02 11.60 -2.59
N LEU A 58 -4.26 10.42 -3.16
CA LEU A 58 -4.08 10.12 -4.58
C LEU A 58 -5.41 10.12 -5.32
N LYS A 59 -5.45 10.70 -6.53
CA LYS A 59 -6.63 10.60 -7.39
C LYS A 59 -6.58 9.28 -8.16
N LEU A 60 -7.44 8.34 -7.79
CA LEU A 60 -7.58 7.06 -8.48
C LEU A 60 -8.66 7.10 -9.55
N ASP A 61 -8.32 6.62 -10.75
CA ASP A 61 -9.29 6.34 -11.81
C ASP A 61 -10.02 5.01 -11.58
N GLU A 62 -11.01 4.68 -12.43
CA GLU A 62 -11.81 3.46 -12.26
C GLU A 62 -11.00 2.16 -12.26
N PRO A 63 -10.07 1.89 -13.21
CA PRO A 63 -9.29 0.66 -13.17
C PRO A 63 -8.38 0.58 -11.93
N GLU A 64 -7.86 1.70 -11.43
CA GLU A 64 -7.10 1.72 -10.17
C GLU A 64 -7.98 1.45 -8.95
N VAL A 65 -9.26 1.87 -8.97
CA VAL A 65 -10.24 1.53 -7.93
C VAL A 65 -10.56 0.04 -7.95
N ASP A 66 -10.76 -0.56 -9.12
CA ASP A 66 -10.96 -2.01 -9.25
C ASP A 66 -9.75 -2.81 -8.75
N LEU A 67 -8.54 -2.32 -9.07
CA LEU A 67 -7.29 -2.88 -8.57
C LEU A 67 -7.20 -2.79 -7.04
N LEU A 68 -7.58 -1.66 -6.45
CA LEU A 68 -7.63 -1.47 -5.00
C LEU A 68 -8.63 -2.43 -4.32
N VAL A 69 -9.79 -2.66 -4.92
CA VAL A 69 -10.77 -3.62 -4.42
C VAL A 69 -10.18 -5.04 -4.42
N ARG A 70 -9.53 -5.46 -5.51
CA ARG A 70 -8.83 -6.76 -5.58
C ARG A 70 -7.72 -6.87 -4.53
N ALA A 71 -6.97 -5.79 -4.30
CA ALA A 71 -5.91 -5.76 -3.30
C ALA A 71 -6.48 -5.94 -1.87
N ASP A 72 -7.60 -5.29 -1.55
CA ASP A 72 -8.33 -5.46 -0.28
C ASP A 72 -8.74 -6.93 -0.06
N GLN A 73 -9.25 -7.56 -1.13
CA GLN A 73 -9.67 -8.97 -1.17
C GLN A 73 -8.52 -9.97 -1.08
N GLY A 74 -7.27 -9.52 -1.13
CA GLY A 74 -6.10 -10.36 -0.88
C GLY A 74 -5.27 -10.71 -2.11
N ASP A 75 -5.64 -10.25 -3.32
CA ASP A 75 -4.88 -10.51 -4.54
C ASP A 75 -3.46 -9.95 -4.41
N ALA A 76 -2.47 -10.84 -4.42
CA ALA A 76 -1.07 -10.49 -4.21
C ALA A 76 -0.50 -9.58 -5.31
N ALA A 77 -0.91 -9.77 -6.57
CA ALA A 77 -0.48 -8.92 -7.68
C ALA A 77 -1.10 -7.53 -7.55
N ALA A 78 -2.41 -7.48 -7.28
CA ALA A 78 -3.09 -6.21 -7.06
C ALA A 78 -2.52 -5.44 -5.84
N GLN A 79 -2.17 -6.13 -4.76
CA GLN A 79 -1.49 -5.51 -3.62
C GLN A 79 -0.12 -4.94 -4.00
N ALA A 80 0.68 -5.67 -4.79
CA ALA A 80 1.97 -5.18 -5.24
C ALA A 80 1.81 -3.93 -6.13
N GLU A 81 0.86 -3.96 -7.07
CA GLU A 81 0.61 -2.86 -8.00
C GLU A 81 0.06 -1.62 -7.29
N VAL A 82 -0.98 -1.76 -6.44
CA VAL A 82 -1.53 -0.64 -5.66
C VAL A 82 -0.49 -0.09 -4.69
N GLY A 83 0.26 -0.98 -4.03
CA GLY A 83 1.37 -0.61 -3.18
C GLY A 83 2.41 0.23 -3.93
N ALA A 84 2.75 -0.15 -5.17
CA ALA A 84 3.68 0.59 -6.02
C ALA A 84 3.13 1.97 -6.44
N LEU A 85 1.84 2.07 -6.76
CA LEU A 85 1.19 3.37 -7.07
C LEU A 85 1.35 4.35 -5.89
N PHE A 86 1.01 3.90 -4.69
CA PHE A 86 1.18 4.72 -3.48
C PHE A 86 2.66 4.96 -3.14
N ALA A 87 3.54 3.99 -3.38
CA ALA A 87 4.98 4.16 -3.13
C ALA A 87 5.58 5.24 -4.03
N LEU A 88 5.21 5.26 -5.31
CA LEU A 88 5.63 6.29 -6.24
C LEU A 88 5.17 7.68 -5.77
N ALA A 89 3.89 7.81 -5.42
CA ALA A 89 3.34 9.06 -4.88
C ALA A 89 4.08 9.49 -3.60
N ALA A 90 4.34 8.56 -2.68
CA ALA A 90 5.06 8.84 -1.44
C ALA A 90 6.50 9.31 -1.68
N LEU A 91 7.21 8.70 -2.64
CA LEU A 91 8.57 9.11 -3.00
C LEU A 91 8.60 10.50 -3.64
N ASP A 92 7.59 10.86 -4.41
CA ASP A 92 7.48 12.20 -4.99
C ASP A 92 7.07 13.26 -3.96
N GLU A 93 6.17 12.92 -3.03
CA GLU A 93 5.85 13.71 -1.85
C GLU A 93 7.11 13.98 -1.01
N ALA A 94 7.95 12.97 -0.78
CA ALA A 94 9.19 13.06 -0.01
C ALA A 94 10.24 13.97 -0.67
N LYS A 95 10.35 13.96 -2.00
CA LYS A 95 11.25 14.86 -2.74
C LYS A 95 10.77 16.31 -2.70
N ALA A 96 9.45 16.53 -2.68
CA ALA A 96 8.86 17.85 -2.66
C ALA A 96 8.89 18.50 -1.25
N ALA A 97 8.90 17.70 -0.19
CA ALA A 97 8.99 18.17 1.18
C ALA A 97 10.45 18.37 1.64
N ALA A 98 10.77 19.54 2.20
CA ALA A 98 12.02 19.74 2.95
C ALA A 98 12.13 18.74 4.12
N PRO A 99 13.34 18.35 4.58
CA PRO A 99 13.56 17.14 5.37
C PRO A 99 13.05 17.31 6.80
N ALA A 100 11.77 17.00 7.04
CA ALA A 100 11.22 16.77 8.36
C ALA A 100 9.91 15.95 8.23
N ASN A 101 10.03 14.64 8.40
CA ASN A 101 8.95 13.74 8.85
C ASN A 101 7.72 13.58 7.94
N ALA A 102 7.92 13.26 6.66
CA ALA A 102 6.83 12.81 5.79
C ALA A 102 6.48 11.31 6.02
N VAL A 103 6.30 10.88 7.27
CA VAL A 103 5.51 9.67 7.55
C VAL A 103 4.05 10.12 7.62
N GLY A 104 3.43 10.21 6.45
CA GLY A 104 2.06 10.70 6.26
C GLY A 104 1.72 10.72 4.78
N GLY A 105 0.43 10.76 4.43
CA GLY A 105 0.02 10.73 3.03
C GLY A 105 0.13 9.33 2.40
N SER A 106 0.73 9.24 1.21
CA SER A 106 0.74 8.02 0.40
C SER A 106 1.66 6.91 0.95
N ALA A 107 2.56 7.23 1.88
CA ALA A 107 3.49 6.25 2.47
C ALA A 107 2.77 5.13 3.27
N ILE A 108 1.72 5.48 4.01
CA ILE A 108 0.95 4.52 4.83
C ILE A 108 0.29 3.43 3.97
N PRO A 109 -0.51 3.75 2.94
CA PRO A 109 -1.07 2.73 2.06
C PRO A 109 0.00 1.98 1.28
N ALA A 110 1.11 2.62 0.89
CA ALA A 110 2.22 1.94 0.22
C ALA A 110 2.80 0.82 1.09
N LEU A 111 3.23 1.15 2.32
CA LEU A 111 3.77 0.17 3.27
C LEU A 111 2.76 -0.95 3.55
N HIS A 112 1.48 -0.62 3.73
CA HIS A 112 0.43 -1.61 4.02
C HIS A 112 0.29 -2.65 2.91
N PHE A 113 0.08 -2.22 1.66
CA PHE A 113 -0.18 -3.14 0.56
C PHE A 113 1.09 -3.90 0.14
N LEU A 114 2.24 -3.22 0.13
CA LEU A 114 3.50 -3.86 -0.22
C LEU A 114 3.92 -4.92 0.81
N THR A 115 3.70 -4.68 2.11
CA THR A 115 4.00 -5.68 3.15
C THR A 115 3.15 -6.93 2.95
N ARG A 116 1.84 -6.77 2.69
CA ARG A 116 0.94 -7.90 2.42
C ARG A 116 1.32 -8.66 1.14
N ALA A 117 1.72 -7.96 0.08
CA ALA A 117 2.19 -8.59 -1.14
C ALA A 117 3.51 -9.35 -0.92
N ALA A 118 4.43 -8.77 -0.15
CA ALA A 118 5.71 -9.39 0.19
C ALA A 118 5.54 -10.64 1.07
N GLU A 119 4.59 -10.64 1.99
CA GLU A 119 4.20 -11.84 2.77
C GLU A 119 3.69 -12.96 1.86
N GLN A 120 3.10 -12.62 0.72
CA GLN A 120 2.65 -13.56 -0.30
C GLN A 120 3.74 -13.90 -1.34
N GLY A 121 4.97 -13.43 -1.15
CA GLY A 121 6.12 -13.79 -2.00
C GLY A 121 6.33 -12.89 -3.22
N GLN A 122 5.66 -11.74 -3.31
CA GLN A 122 5.83 -10.82 -4.43
C GLN A 122 7.17 -10.08 -4.36
N ALA A 123 8.08 -10.45 -5.25
CA ALA A 123 9.44 -9.93 -5.28
C ALA A 123 9.49 -8.42 -5.61
N ASP A 124 8.60 -7.95 -6.49
CA ASP A 124 8.45 -6.53 -6.82
C ASP A 124 8.08 -5.72 -5.57
N ALA A 125 7.15 -6.25 -4.75
CA ALA A 125 6.72 -5.57 -3.54
C ALA A 125 7.86 -5.46 -2.50
N MET A 126 8.67 -6.50 -2.37
CA MET A 126 9.87 -6.49 -1.53
C MET A 126 10.86 -5.41 -1.99
N HIS A 127 11.09 -5.29 -3.31
CA HIS A 127 11.97 -4.25 -3.82
C HIS A 127 11.43 -2.84 -3.54
N TRP A 128 10.12 -2.61 -3.71
CA TRP A 128 9.49 -1.33 -3.36
C TRP A 128 9.59 -1.00 -1.87
N LEU A 129 9.42 -1.97 -0.97
CA LEU A 129 9.68 -1.78 0.46
C LEU A 129 11.12 -1.33 0.71
N GLY A 130 12.08 -1.96 0.02
CA GLY A 130 13.48 -1.57 0.07
C GLY A 130 13.69 -0.09 -0.27
N LEU A 131 13.06 0.40 -1.35
CA LEU A 131 13.13 1.80 -1.77
C LEU A 131 12.49 2.75 -0.77
N LEU A 132 11.31 2.41 -0.22
CA LEU A 132 10.63 3.24 0.78
C LEU A 132 11.46 3.38 2.06
N HIS A 133 12.06 2.30 2.53
CA HIS A 133 12.92 2.33 3.71
C HIS A 133 14.20 3.14 3.47
N ALA A 134 14.84 3.00 2.30
CA ALA A 134 16.00 3.80 1.91
C ALA A 134 15.67 5.30 1.80
N ALA A 135 14.43 5.64 1.44
CA ALA A 135 13.94 7.01 1.41
C ALA A 135 13.52 7.56 2.78
N GLY A 136 13.65 6.77 3.86
CA GLY A 136 13.24 7.18 5.21
C GLY A 136 11.72 7.23 5.40
N LEU A 137 10.93 6.59 4.53
CA LEU A 137 9.46 6.58 4.58
C LEU A 137 8.90 5.40 5.39
N GLY A 138 9.76 4.59 6.00
CA GLY A 138 9.37 3.50 6.91
C GLY A 138 9.05 3.98 8.33
N GLU A 139 8.43 3.11 9.13
CA GLU A 139 8.03 3.42 10.51
C GLU A 139 9.20 3.45 11.53
N SER A 140 10.40 3.02 11.14
CA SER A 140 11.54 2.80 12.05
C SER A 140 12.78 3.63 11.69
N GLY A 141 13.57 3.99 12.71
CA GLY A 141 14.88 4.66 12.54
C GLY A 141 15.96 3.82 11.84
N ASP A 142 15.74 2.52 11.63
CA ASP A 142 16.69 1.60 10.97
C ASP A 142 16.44 1.47 9.46
N GLY A 143 16.22 2.60 8.78
CA GLY A 143 15.86 2.65 7.35
C GLY A 143 16.83 1.89 6.45
N ASP A 144 18.14 2.09 6.62
CA ASP A 144 19.17 1.45 5.79
C ASP A 144 19.21 -0.08 5.97
N ALA A 145 19.12 -0.54 7.21
CA ALA A 145 19.14 -1.98 7.51
C ALA A 145 17.92 -2.69 6.94
N LEU A 146 16.73 -2.09 7.08
CA LEU A 146 15.50 -2.63 6.50
C LEU A 146 15.52 -2.57 4.97
N ALA A 147 16.07 -1.50 4.38
CA ALA A 147 16.21 -1.40 2.94
C ALA A 147 17.04 -2.56 2.37
N LEU A 148 18.21 -2.82 2.97
CA LEU A 148 19.08 -3.92 2.57
C LEU A 148 18.43 -5.29 2.78
N MET A 149 17.73 -5.49 3.90
CA MET A 149 16.98 -6.73 4.17
C MET A 149 15.95 -6.99 3.07
N TRP A 150 15.14 -5.99 2.72
CA TRP A 150 14.10 -6.13 1.70
C TRP A 150 14.67 -6.34 0.30
N VAL A 151 15.73 -5.62 -0.07
CA VAL A 151 16.44 -5.82 -1.35
C VAL A 151 17.03 -7.23 -1.42
N ALA A 152 17.67 -7.72 -0.35
CA ALA A 152 18.20 -9.08 -0.30
C ALA A 152 17.08 -10.13 -0.44
N ARG A 153 15.93 -9.91 0.21
CA ARG A 153 14.76 -10.79 0.09
C ARG A 153 14.19 -10.77 -1.33
N ALA A 154 14.06 -9.60 -1.95
CA ALA A 154 13.62 -9.47 -3.34
C ALA A 154 14.54 -10.22 -4.30
N ALA A 155 15.86 -10.12 -4.12
CA ALA A 155 16.86 -10.85 -4.89
C ALA A 155 16.71 -12.38 -4.73
N ALA A 156 16.50 -12.85 -3.49
CA ALA A 156 16.27 -14.28 -3.22
C ALA A 156 14.99 -14.81 -3.88
N HIS A 157 14.01 -13.95 -4.13
CA HIS A 157 12.79 -14.26 -4.89
C HIS A 157 12.90 -13.94 -6.39
N GLY A 158 14.11 -13.66 -6.90
CA GLY A 158 14.38 -13.53 -8.34
C GLY A 158 14.11 -12.14 -8.95
N HIS A 159 13.91 -11.10 -8.13
CA HIS A 159 13.72 -9.74 -8.65
C HIS A 159 14.99 -9.24 -9.36
N ALA A 160 14.91 -9.02 -10.67
CA ALA A 160 16.08 -8.79 -11.53
C ALA A 160 16.96 -7.61 -11.08
N ILE A 161 16.34 -6.47 -10.73
CA ILE A 161 17.07 -5.28 -10.26
C ILE A 161 17.70 -5.55 -8.89
N ALA A 162 17.01 -6.29 -8.02
CA ALA A 162 17.50 -6.56 -6.67
C ALA A 162 18.69 -7.54 -6.70
N VAL A 163 18.66 -8.52 -7.59
CA VAL A 163 19.81 -9.43 -7.83
C VAL A 163 21.05 -8.62 -8.21
N GLN A 164 20.91 -7.64 -9.10
CA GLN A 164 22.01 -6.75 -9.48
C GLN A 164 22.48 -5.87 -8.32
N GLN A 165 21.56 -5.31 -7.54
CA GLN A 165 21.88 -4.50 -6.35
C GLN A 165 22.67 -5.31 -5.32
N VAL A 166 22.22 -6.53 -5.00
CA VAL A 166 22.94 -7.42 -4.06
C VAL A 166 24.31 -7.83 -4.60
N ALA A 167 24.40 -8.16 -5.90
CA ALA A 167 25.68 -8.52 -6.51
C ALA A 167 26.69 -7.36 -6.46
N ALA A 168 26.25 -6.11 -6.61
CA ALA A 168 27.09 -4.93 -6.49
C ALA A 168 27.55 -4.64 -5.05
N LEU A 169 26.80 -5.11 -4.04
CA LEU A 169 27.16 -4.98 -2.63
C LEU A 169 28.15 -6.06 -2.17
N LEU A 170 28.22 -7.19 -2.88
CA LEU A 170 29.16 -8.26 -2.57
C LEU A 170 30.50 -7.98 -3.27
N PRO A 171 31.65 -8.15 -2.59
CA PRO A 171 32.94 -8.08 -3.26
C PRO A 171 32.98 -9.17 -4.33
N ALA A 172 33.45 -8.83 -5.54
CA ALA A 172 33.71 -9.82 -6.57
C ALA A 172 34.58 -10.92 -5.96
N ALA A 173 34.10 -12.16 -5.97
CA ALA A 173 34.86 -13.29 -5.48
C ALA A 173 36.17 -13.34 -6.28
N VAL A 174 37.28 -12.99 -5.61
CA VAL A 174 38.66 -13.08 -6.13
C VAL A 174 39.10 -14.54 -6.10
#